data_AF-A0A7C8ZAZ5-F1
#
_entry.id   AF-A0A7C8ZAZ5-F1
#
_cell.length_a   1.000
_cell.length_b   1.000
_cell.length_c   1.000
_cell.angle_alpha   90.00
_cell.angle_beta   90.00
_cell.angle_gamma   90.00
#
_symmetry.space_group_name_H-M   'P 1'
#
loop_
_entity.id
_entity.type
_entity.pdbx_description
1 polymer ?
#
loop_
_entity_poly.entity_id
_entity_poly.type
_entity_poly.pdbx_seq_one_letter_code
_entity_poly.pdbx_strand_id
1 'polypeptide(L)'
;AENLGLRLVIHQHFRMFYEWWMCRRYPNILRKKFHILAFFATAWSLWSTRNMVVFQNHIYDHSTLCHTIQWRIALWSKVWKEEIPYSTEDLVRHFSSLPILFP
;
A
#
# COMPACT_ATOMS: atom_id res chain seq x y z
N ALA A 1 28.78 -14.71 -14.90
CA ALA A 1 27.78 -14.51 -13.83
C ALA A 1 26.44 -14.98 -14.37
N GLU A 2 26.22 -16.29 -14.29
CA GLU A 2 25.07 -17.00 -14.84
C GLU A 2 23.84 -16.86 -13.95
N ASN A 3 22.69 -16.63 -14.60
CA ASN A 3 21.39 -17.25 -14.29
C ASN A 3 20.88 -17.21 -12.84
N LEU A 4 20.46 -16.03 -12.39
CA LEU A 4 19.20 -15.95 -11.63
C LEU A 4 18.08 -15.61 -12.61
N GLY A 5 17.61 -16.65 -13.31
CA GLY A 5 16.50 -16.63 -14.26
C GLY A 5 15.14 -16.35 -13.61
N LEU A 6 15.05 -15.33 -12.78
CA LEU A 6 13.79 -14.75 -12.38
C LEU A 6 13.31 -13.87 -13.54
N ARG A 7 12.71 -14.51 -14.56
CA ARG A 7 11.83 -13.80 -15.48
C ARG A 7 10.70 -13.26 -14.62
N LEU A 8 10.81 -12.01 -14.17
CA LEU A 8 9.74 -11.27 -13.50
C LEU A 8 8.59 -11.15 -14.51
N VAL A 9 7.74 -12.18 -14.55
CA VAL A 9 6.49 -12.14 -15.30
C VAL A 9 5.58 -11.24 -14.50
N ILE A 10 5.69 -9.94 -14.74
CA ILE A 10 4.69 -8.98 -14.30
C ILE A 10 3.43 -9.34 -15.07
N HIS A 11 2.48 -9.97 -14.36
CA HIS A 11 1.22 -10.38 -14.94
C HIS A 11 0.55 -9.17 -15.59
N GLN A 12 0.03 -9.31 -16.81
CA GLN A 12 -0.53 -8.19 -17.60
C GLN A 12 -1.61 -7.41 -16.83
N HIS A 13 -2.37 -8.09 -15.97
CA HIS A 13 -3.34 -7.48 -15.07
C HIS A 13 -2.69 -6.55 -14.03
N PHE A 14 -1.56 -6.92 -13.45
CA PHE A 14 -0.84 -6.05 -12.51
C PHE A 14 -0.29 -4.82 -13.22
N ARG A 15 0.18 -4.98 -14.46
CA ARG A 15 0.62 -3.85 -15.30
C ARG A 15 -0.53 -2.90 -15.60
N MET A 16 -1.68 -3.40 -16.05
CA MET A 16 -2.87 -2.57 -16.29
C MET A 16 -3.32 -1.87 -15.00
N PHE A 17 -3.25 -2.56 -13.87
CA PHE A 17 -3.61 -1.99 -12.57
C PHE A 17 -2.64 -0.88 -12.14
N TYR A 18 -1.33 -1.09 -12.32
CA TYR A 18 -0.30 -0.08 -12.11
C TYR A 18 -0.51 1.14 -13.01
N GLU A 19 -0.70 0.94 -14.31
CA GLU A 19 -0.95 2.02 -15.26
C GLU A 19 -2.23 2.79 -14.91
N TRP A 20 -3.32 2.08 -14.58
CA TRP A 20 -4.57 2.71 -14.13
C TRP A 20 -4.38 3.56 -12.86
N TRP A 21 -3.64 3.04 -11.88
CA TRP A 21 -3.38 3.72 -10.60
C TRP A 21 -2.45 4.93 -10.77
N MET A 22 -1.42 4.81 -11.61
CA MET A 22 -0.40 5.84 -11.79
C MET A 22 -0.77 6.92 -12.82
N CYS A 23 -1.58 6.58 -13.84
CA CYS A 23 -2.01 7.51 -14.88
C CYS A 23 -3.16 8.43 -14.44
N ARG A 24 -3.73 8.23 -13.25
CA ARG A 24 -4.69 9.19 -12.68
C ARG A 24 -4.03 10.55 -12.50
N ARG A 25 -4.59 11.56 -13.16
CA ARG A 25 -4.21 12.95 -12.94
C ARG A 25 -4.80 13.43 -11.62
N TYR A 26 -3.92 13.83 -10.71
CA TYR A 26 -4.29 14.49 -9.47
C TYR A 26 -3.93 15.96 -9.55
N PRO A 27 -4.87 16.89 -9.31
CA PRO A 27 -4.57 18.33 -9.32
C PRO A 27 -3.64 18.74 -8.17
N ASN A 28 -3.68 18.00 -7.04
CA ASN A 28 -2.86 18.26 -5.86
C ASN A 28 -1.69 17.26 -5.78
N ILE A 29 -0.45 17.78 -5.72
CA ILE A 29 0.77 16.97 -5.63
C ILE A 29 0.82 16.10 -4.38
N LEU A 30 0.20 16.54 -3.27
CA LEU A 30 0.11 15.76 -2.05
C LEU A 30 -0.81 14.55 -2.24
N ARG A 31 -1.96 14.74 -2.91
CA ARG A 31 -2.87 13.65 -3.26
C ARG A 31 -2.19 12.64 -4.19
N LYS A 32 -1.39 13.13 -5.15
CA LYS A 32 -0.59 12.26 -6.03
C LYS A 32 0.39 11.39 -5.22
N LYS A 33 1.16 12.01 -4.32
CA LYS A 33 2.14 11.31 -3.48
C LYS A 33 1.48 10.27 -2.58
N PHE A 34 0.37 10.61 -1.95
CA PHE A 34 -0.40 9.68 -1.14
C PHE A 34 -0.95 8.51 -1.97
N HIS A 35 -1.45 8.78 -3.18
CA HIS A 35 -1.97 7.73 -4.04
C HIS A 35 -0.90 6.71 -4.46
N ILE A 36 0.32 7.20 -4.72
CA ILE A 36 1.50 6.36 -4.99
C ILE A 36 1.87 5.55 -3.74
N LEU A 37 1.88 6.17 -2.57
CA LEU A 37 2.15 5.50 -1.30
C LEU A 37 1.14 4.39 -1.01
N ALA A 38 -0.16 4.65 -1.24
CA ALA A 38 -1.22 3.67 -1.09
C ALA A 38 -1.05 2.48 -2.06
N PHE A 39 -0.59 2.73 -3.29
CA PHE A 39 -0.26 1.67 -4.24
C PHE A 39 0.86 0.77 -3.71
N PHE A 40 1.98 1.35 -3.26
CA PHE A 40 3.10 0.54 -2.75
C PHE A 40 2.73 -0.20 -1.46
N ALA A 41 1.96 0.42 -0.57
CA ALA A 41 1.46 -0.22 0.64
C ALA A 41 0.57 -1.43 0.32
N THR A 42 -0.34 -1.30 -0.66
CA THR A 42 -1.22 -2.40 -1.08
C THR A 42 -0.45 -3.51 -1.80
N ALA A 43 0.38 -3.17 -2.78
CA ALA A 43 1.17 -4.14 -3.54
C ALA A 43 2.13 -4.93 -2.64
N TRP A 44 2.83 -4.27 -1.72
CA TRP A 44 3.72 -4.93 -0.78
C TRP A 44 2.96 -5.83 0.19
N SER A 45 1.83 -5.36 0.74
CA SER A 45 1.04 -6.16 1.68
C SER A 45 0.50 -7.42 1.02
N LEU A 46 -0.01 -7.30 -0.20
CA LEU A 46 -0.50 -8.43 -0.98
C LEU A 46 0.63 -9.45 -1.28
N TRP A 47 1.82 -8.96 -1.66
CA TRP A 47 2.98 -9.81 -1.87
C TRP A 47 3.40 -10.54 -0.59
N SER A 48 3.46 -9.83 0.54
CA SER A 48 3.79 -10.40 1.84
C SER A 48 2.78 -11.47 2.27
N THR A 49 1.48 -11.17 2.19
CA THR A 49 0.41 -12.11 2.53
C THR A 49 0.45 -13.34 1.63
N ARG A 50 0.66 -13.17 0.32
CA ARG A 50 0.82 -14.29 -0.60
C ARG A 50 1.99 -15.19 -0.20
N ASN A 51 3.13 -14.61 0.16
CA ASN A 51 4.27 -15.40 0.61
C ASN A 51 4.01 -16.15 1.92
N MET A 52 3.30 -15.54 2.88
CA MET A 52 2.89 -16.23 4.10
C MET A 52 1.97 -17.42 3.80
N VAL A 53 0.98 -17.23 2.93
CA VAL A 53 0.06 -18.32 2.53
C VAL A 53 0.81 -19.45 1.84
N VAL A 54 1.70 -19.13 0.88
CA VAL A 54 2.42 -20.14 0.07
C VAL A 54 3.52 -20.85 0.85
N PHE A 55 4.33 -20.12 1.62
CA PHE A 55 5.54 -20.68 2.25
C PHE A 55 5.38 -21.03 3.73
N GLN A 56 4.41 -20.43 4.42
CA GLN A 56 4.16 -20.68 5.85
C GLN A 56 2.83 -21.41 6.09
N ASN A 57 2.15 -21.84 5.01
CA ASN A 57 0.85 -22.49 5.04
C ASN A 57 -0.20 -21.72 5.87
N HIS A 58 -0.09 -20.39 5.86
CA HIS A 58 -0.97 -19.52 6.62
C HIS A 58 -2.34 -19.43 5.95
N ILE A 59 -3.41 -19.39 6.75
CA ILE A 59 -4.77 -19.19 6.22
C ILE A 59 -4.89 -17.74 5.75
N TYR A 60 -5.36 -17.55 4.52
CA TYR A 60 -5.63 -16.22 4.00
C TYR A 60 -6.76 -15.56 4.80
N ASP A 61 -6.44 -14.46 5.48
CA ASP A 61 -7.42 -13.60 6.15
C ASP A 61 -7.46 -12.21 5.50
N HIS A 62 -8.62 -11.89 4.94
CA HIS A 62 -8.86 -10.59 4.31
C HIS A 62 -8.83 -9.44 5.32
N SER A 63 -9.31 -9.66 6.55
CA SER A 63 -9.34 -8.64 7.61
C SER A 63 -7.94 -8.22 7.99
N THR A 64 -7.06 -9.20 8.25
CA THR A 64 -5.64 -8.97 8.54
C THR A 64 -4.92 -8.26 7.40
N LEU A 65 -5.19 -8.60 6.14
CA LEU A 65 -4.61 -7.91 4.99
C LEU A 65 -5.05 -6.43 4.94
N CYS A 66 -6.35 -6.16 5.06
CA CYS A 66 -6.88 -4.80 5.06
C CYS A 66 -6.29 -3.96 6.20
N HIS A 67 -6.23 -4.51 7.41
CA HIS A 67 -5.64 -3.86 8.56
C HIS A 67 -4.15 -3.55 8.34
N THR A 68 -3.40 -4.49 7.76
CA THR A 68 -1.97 -4.31 7.44
C THR A 68 -1.75 -3.17 6.43
N ILE A 69 -2.61 -3.08 5.40
CA ILE A 69 -2.56 -2.01 4.40
C ILE A 69 -2.82 -0.65 5.07
N GLN A 70 -3.86 -0.54 5.88
CA GLN A 70 -4.21 0.69 6.60
C GLN A 70 -3.07 1.15 7.51
N TRP A 71 -2.48 0.22 8.27
CA TRP A 71 -1.33 0.50 9.13
C TRP A 71 -0.12 1.02 8.37
N ARG A 72 0.21 0.42 7.23
CA ARG A 72 1.34 0.89 6.41
C ARG A 72 1.10 2.28 5.85
N ILE A 73 -0.12 2.56 5.40
CA ILE A 73 -0.50 3.88 4.91
C ILE A 73 -0.39 4.92 6.04
N ALA A 74 -0.94 4.62 7.22
CA ALA A 74 -0.87 5.49 8.39
C ALA A 74 0.58 5.77 8.81
N LEU A 75 1.39 4.71 8.95
CA LEU A 75 2.79 4.81 9.35
C LEU A 75 3.60 5.65 8.35
N TRP A 76 3.46 5.37 7.05
CA TRP A 76 4.21 6.09 6.02
C TRP A 76 3.73 7.54 5.87
N SER A 77 2.44 7.80 6.11
CA SER A 77 1.92 9.17 6.15
C SER A 77 2.54 9.96 7.29
N LYS A 78 2.69 9.34 8.48
CA LYS A 78 3.37 9.93 9.64
C LYS A 78 4.85 10.20 9.38
N VAL A 79 5.57 9.24 8.81
CA VAL A 79 6.98 9.42 8.43
C VAL A 79 7.16 10.53 7.40
N TRP A 80 6.22 10.66 6.46
CA TRP A 80 6.30 11.66 5.40
C TRP A 80 6.01 13.09 5.89
N LYS A 81 5.30 13.25 7.01
CA LYS A 81 4.94 14.56 7.55
C LYS A 81 5.17 14.54 9.07
N GLU A 82 6.35 14.99 9.47
CA GLU A 82 6.83 14.94 10.87
C GLU A 82 5.90 15.70 11.86
N GLU A 83 5.04 16.59 11.38
CA GLU A 83 4.13 17.42 12.19
C GLU A 83 2.68 16.89 12.29
N ILE A 84 2.39 15.64 11.94
CA ILE A 84 1.01 15.12 12.08
C ILE A 84 0.67 14.95 13.57
N PRO A 85 -0.36 15.65 14.11
CA PRO A 85 -0.70 15.61 15.54
C PRO A 85 -1.44 14.33 15.96
N TYR A 86 -1.55 13.34 15.08
CA TYR A 86 -2.24 12.08 15.30
C TYR A 86 -1.25 10.92 15.50
N SER A 87 -1.53 10.03 16.45
CA SER A 87 -0.79 8.79 16.58
C SER A 87 -1.07 7.88 15.37
N THR A 88 -0.22 6.87 15.15
CA THR A 88 -0.45 5.92 14.05
C THR A 88 -1.72 5.10 14.31
N GLU A 89 -1.99 4.80 15.57
CA GLU A 89 -3.22 4.15 16.04
C GLU A 89 -4.47 4.98 15.73
N ASP A 90 -4.42 6.30 15.97
CA ASP A 90 -5.53 7.20 15.67
C ASP A 90 -5.79 7.27 14.15
N LEU A 91 -4.72 7.30 13.36
CA LEU A 91 -4.80 7.29 11.90
C LEU A 91 -5.44 6.01 11.36
N VAL A 92 -5.19 4.86 11.99
CA VAL A 92 -5.80 3.58 11.59
C VAL A 92 -7.23 3.45 12.07
N ARG A 93 -7.52 3.80 13.33
CA ARG A 93 -8.88 3.73 13.89
C ARG A 93 -9.86 4.62 13.15
N HIS A 94 -9.38 5.77 12.71
CA HIS A 94 -10.18 6.74 11.97
C HIS A 94 -9.85 6.75 10.48
N PHE A 95 -9.27 5.68 9.93
CA PHE A 95 -8.81 5.65 8.54
C PHE A 95 -9.88 6.05 7.51
N SER A 96 -11.14 5.68 7.76
CA SER A 96 -12.30 5.97 6.91
C SER A 96 -13.04 7.27 7.26
N SER A 97 -12.74 7.89 8.40
CA SER A 97 -13.47 9.07 8.93
C SER A 97 -12.59 10.31 9.07
N LEU A 98 -11.27 10.12 9.12
CA LEU A 98 -10.35 11.22 8.91
C LEU A 98 -10.66 11.74 7.52
N PRO A 99 -10.86 13.06 7.34
CA PRO A 99 -10.86 13.69 6.02
C PRO A 99 -9.52 13.47 5.28
N ILE A 100 -8.61 12.71 5.91
CA ILE A 100 -7.19 12.56 5.72
C ILE A 100 -6.58 13.95 5.87
N LEU A 101 -5.27 13.94 5.89
CA LEU A 101 -4.34 15.02 5.66
C LEU A 101 -4.58 15.76 4.32
N PHE A 102 -5.84 16.00 3.95
CA PHE A 102 -6.34 16.54 2.70
C PHE A 102 -7.29 17.71 2.95
N PRO A 103 -6.87 18.95 2.69
CA PRO A 103 -7.68 19.84 1.89
C PRO A 103 -7.86 19.31 0.45
#